data_AF-A0A7S0JJX2-F1
#
_entry.id   AF-A0A7S0JJX2-F1
#
_cell.length_a   1.000
_cell.length_b   1.000
_cell.length_c   1.000
_cell.angle_alpha   90.00
_cell.angle_beta   90.00
_cell.angle_gamma   90.00
#
_symmetry.space_group_name_H-M   'P 1'
#
loop_
_entity.id
_entity.type
_entity.pdbx_description
1 polymer ?
#
loop_
_entity_poly.entity_id
_entity_poly.type
_entity_poly.pdbx_seq_one_letter_code
_entity_poly.pdbx_strand_id
1 'polypeptide(L)'
;GGVGGGVGGACALVVATEKKAFLASEGASERDTAIDAAIGGEGDPTMWDILPLHLLDMRDVEYTMMLYEMLKRSHLPIRFYLDHLVFPETTAHQNAKLSANGQDLGGAMLFSRRIAFSGTPSSLLPLEMGECVHQLGDDAKMLRTLTDPATVTRHSLPASWDVPYILKAAAAAELGAHALIDCGALITGMSNLEVAAALVELLPPRVEGVAYLEQGGHKKIL
;
A
#
# COMPACT_ATOMS: atom_id res chain seq x y z
N GLY A 1 -28.70 -20.55 20.57
CA GLY A 1 -27.33 -20.16 20.96
C GLY A 1 -26.39 -20.88 20.03
N GLY A 2 -25.44 -20.25 19.36
CA GLY A 2 -24.76 -19.02 19.72
C GLY A 2 -23.27 -19.29 19.57
N VAL A 3 -22.74 -18.85 18.43
CA VAL A 3 -21.37 -18.35 18.15
C VAL A 3 -20.17 -19.29 18.42
N GLY A 4 -19.38 -19.47 17.36
CA GLY A 4 -17.99 -19.91 17.42
C GLY A 4 -17.29 -19.51 16.12
N GLY A 5 -17.09 -18.20 15.95
CA GLY A 5 -16.44 -17.63 14.77
C GLY A 5 -15.01 -18.12 14.62
N GLY A 6 -14.67 -18.55 13.40
CA GLY A 6 -13.30 -18.89 13.02
C GLY A 6 -12.42 -17.64 13.11
N VAL A 7 -11.51 -17.64 14.08
CA VAL A 7 -10.46 -16.65 14.18
C VAL A 7 -9.46 -16.97 13.08
N GLY A 8 -9.35 -16.07 12.11
CA GLY A 8 -8.44 -16.20 10.97
C GLY A 8 -7.01 -16.42 11.46
N GLY A 9 -6.39 -17.50 10.96
CA GLY A 9 -4.98 -17.80 11.21
C GLY A 9 -4.13 -16.64 10.72
N ALA A 10 -3.40 -16.03 11.65
CA ALA A 10 -2.42 -15.00 11.34
C ALA A 10 -1.26 -15.65 10.58
N CYS A 11 -1.11 -15.30 9.31
CA CYS A 11 0.11 -15.57 8.57
C CYS A 11 1.17 -14.58 9.09
N ALA A 12 2.01 -15.03 10.02
CA ALA A 12 3.10 -14.22 10.52
C ALA A 12 4.16 -14.12 9.42
N LEU A 13 4.16 -13.01 8.67
CA LEU A 13 5.28 -12.62 7.82
C LEU A 13 6.15 -11.67 8.63
N VAL A 14 7.32 -12.16 9.03
CA VAL A 14 8.37 -11.36 9.68
C VAL A 14 9.57 -11.32 8.75
N VAL A 15 10.12 -10.14 8.47
CA VAL A 15 11.33 -9.96 7.65
C VAL A 15 12.39 -9.18 8.43
N ALA A 16 13.56 -9.78 8.62
CA ALA A 16 14.75 -9.18 9.20
C ALA A 16 15.40 -8.20 8.21
N THR A 17 15.76 -7.00 8.66
CA THR A 17 16.45 -6.00 7.81
C THR A 17 17.91 -5.84 8.22
N GLU A 18 18.80 -5.76 7.23
CA GLU A 18 20.22 -5.47 7.42
C GLU A 18 20.52 -3.96 7.48
N LYS A 19 21.65 -3.65 8.13
CA LYS A 19 22.17 -2.31 8.42
C LYS A 19 22.38 -1.47 7.17
N LYS A 20 21.62 -0.37 7.04
CA LYS A 20 21.82 0.66 6.00
C LYS A 20 22.45 1.91 6.62
N ALA A 21 23.65 2.27 6.17
CA ALA A 21 24.29 3.52 6.54
C ALA A 21 23.57 4.70 5.86
N PHE A 22 23.00 5.62 6.63
CA PHE A 22 22.37 6.84 6.14
C PHE A 22 23.08 8.07 6.71
N LEU A 23 23.59 8.92 5.82
CA LEU A 23 24.19 10.22 6.12
C LEU A 23 23.11 11.30 5.95
N ALA A 24 22.87 12.08 6.99
CA ALA A 24 21.96 13.23 6.98
C ALA A 24 22.73 14.53 6.70
N SER A 25 22.08 15.50 6.04
CA SER A 25 22.49 16.90 6.08
C SER A 25 21.26 17.82 6.15
N GLU A 26 21.18 18.59 7.25
CA GLU A 26 20.28 19.73 7.44
C GLU A 26 20.90 21.03 6.90
N GLY A 27 20.05 22.01 6.62
CA GLY A 27 20.44 23.41 6.48
C GLY A 27 19.24 24.32 6.31
N ALA A 28 18.98 25.18 7.30
CA ALA A 28 17.90 26.16 7.33
C ALA A 28 18.46 27.60 7.49
N SER A 29 17.65 28.57 7.00
CA SER A 29 17.60 30.02 7.34
C SER A 29 18.79 30.90 6.90
N GLU A 30 18.68 32.20 6.59
CA GLU A 30 17.66 33.25 6.77
C GLU A 30 18.20 34.50 6.04
N ARG A 31 17.34 35.46 5.63
CA ARG A 31 17.61 36.91 5.72
C ARG A 31 16.41 37.74 5.22
N ASP A 32 15.73 38.34 6.18
CA ASP A 32 14.86 39.51 6.01
C ASP A 32 15.67 40.73 5.57
N THR A 33 15.04 41.66 4.86
CA THR A 33 14.77 43.02 5.40
C THR A 33 13.94 43.85 4.41
N ALA A 34 12.77 44.29 4.90
CA ALA A 34 12.08 45.57 4.68
C ALA A 34 12.16 46.24 3.29
N ILE A 35 11.01 46.35 2.58
CA ILE A 35 10.60 47.34 1.54
C ILE A 35 9.37 46.73 0.81
N ASP A 36 8.23 46.45 1.44
CA ASP A 36 7.40 47.46 2.11
C ASP A 36 7.41 48.84 1.44
N ALA A 37 7.38 48.87 0.11
CA ALA A 37 6.98 50.06 -0.63
C ALA A 37 5.82 49.72 -1.57
N ALA A 38 4.65 49.52 -0.95
CA ALA A 38 3.36 49.99 -1.41
C ALA A 38 3.20 50.16 -2.93
N ILE A 39 2.49 49.22 -3.56
CA ILE A 39 1.73 49.39 -4.81
C ILE A 39 2.57 49.84 -6.01
N GLY A 40 2.97 48.87 -6.84
CA GLY A 40 3.38 49.15 -8.22
C GLY A 40 4.55 48.32 -8.73
N GLY A 41 4.27 47.05 -9.02
CA GLY A 41 4.89 46.29 -10.12
C GLY A 41 6.39 45.99 -10.06
N GLU A 42 6.73 44.75 -9.71
CA GLU A 42 7.22 43.75 -10.68
C GLU A 42 6.66 42.39 -10.22
N GLY A 43 5.38 42.17 -10.52
CA GLY A 43 4.73 40.90 -10.28
C GLY A 43 5.15 39.89 -11.35
N ASP A 44 5.44 38.66 -10.93
CA ASP A 44 5.50 37.51 -11.82
C ASP A 44 4.27 37.53 -12.75
N PRO A 45 4.41 37.54 -14.09
CA PRO A 45 3.29 37.59 -15.02
C PRO A 45 2.35 36.36 -14.91
N THR A 46 2.69 35.38 -14.07
CA THR A 46 1.85 34.24 -13.72
C THR A 46 1.12 34.36 -12.38
N MET A 47 1.37 35.43 -11.61
CA MET A 47 0.72 35.68 -10.33
C MET A 47 -0.55 36.51 -10.55
N TRP A 48 -1.70 35.83 -10.61
CA TRP A 48 -2.99 36.49 -10.67
C TRP A 48 -3.30 37.19 -9.34
N ASP A 49 -3.65 38.48 -9.38
CA ASP A 49 -4.20 39.21 -8.24
C ASP A 49 -5.62 38.73 -7.96
N ILE A 50 -5.73 37.65 -7.17
CA ILE A 50 -7.02 37.08 -6.79
C ILE A 50 -7.61 37.92 -5.65
N LEU A 51 -8.75 38.56 -5.94
CA LEU A 51 -9.58 39.22 -4.94
C LEU A 51 -10.06 38.21 -3.88
N PRO A 52 -10.14 38.63 -2.60
CA PRO A 52 -10.80 37.87 -1.56
C PRO A 52 -12.20 37.41 -1.97
N LEU A 53 -12.59 36.20 -1.57
CA LEU A 53 -13.85 35.55 -1.99
C LEU A 53 -15.12 36.42 -1.81
N HIS A 54 -15.14 37.29 -0.80
CA HIS A 54 -16.29 38.16 -0.50
C HIS A 54 -16.41 39.39 -1.43
N LEU A 55 -15.36 39.69 -2.21
CA LEU A 55 -15.34 40.76 -3.21
C LEU A 55 -15.51 40.21 -4.64
N LEU A 56 -15.74 38.91 -4.79
CA LEU A 56 -15.88 38.24 -6.06
C LEU A 56 -17.28 38.50 -6.64
N ASP A 57 -17.35 39.23 -7.76
CA ASP A 57 -18.59 39.46 -8.51
C ASP A 57 -18.71 38.49 -9.68
N MET A 58 -19.66 37.55 -9.60
CA MET A 58 -19.93 36.55 -10.64
C MET A 58 -20.52 37.15 -11.93
N ARG A 59 -20.88 38.45 -11.94
CA ARG A 59 -21.35 39.16 -13.15
C ARG A 59 -20.20 39.71 -13.98
N ASP A 60 -19.00 39.77 -13.41
CA ASP A 60 -17.78 40.15 -14.14
C ASP A 60 -17.30 38.93 -14.94
N VAL A 61 -17.53 38.99 -16.26
CA VAL A 61 -17.21 37.90 -17.18
C VAL A 61 -15.70 37.70 -17.31
N GLU A 62 -14.91 38.78 -17.31
CA GLU A 62 -13.46 38.70 -17.49
C GLU A 62 -12.81 38.03 -16.28
N TYR A 63 -13.21 38.46 -15.08
CA TYR A 63 -12.72 37.87 -13.83
C TYR A 63 -13.19 36.42 -13.64
N THR A 64 -14.43 36.11 -14.03
CA THR A 64 -14.97 34.73 -13.98
C THR A 64 -14.23 33.80 -14.95
N MET A 65 -13.89 34.27 -16.16
CA MET A 65 -13.09 33.48 -17.11
C MET A 65 -11.68 33.22 -16.59
N MET A 66 -11.04 34.22 -15.95
CA MET A 66 -9.73 34.03 -15.33
C MET A 66 -9.77 32.92 -14.27
N LEU A 67 -10.74 32.98 -13.35
CA LEU A 67 -10.92 31.94 -12.33
C LEU A 67 -11.20 30.57 -12.94
N TYR A 68 -11.99 30.52 -14.01
CA TYR A 68 -12.23 29.28 -14.75
C TYR A 68 -10.93 28.71 -15.32
N GLU A 69 -10.09 29.52 -15.96
CA GLU A 69 -8.80 29.07 -16.51
C GLU A 69 -7.87 28.49 -15.43
N MET A 70 -7.90 29.06 -14.22
CA MET A 70 -7.15 28.55 -13.07
C MET A 70 -7.70 27.23 -12.53
N LEU A 71 -9.03 27.11 -12.43
CA LEU A 71 -9.70 26.02 -11.74
C LEU A 71 -10.06 24.84 -12.64
N LYS A 72 -10.14 25.02 -13.97
CA LYS A 72 -10.63 24.00 -14.92
C LYS A 72 -9.79 22.71 -14.97
N ARG A 73 -8.55 22.74 -14.48
CA ARG A 73 -7.68 21.55 -14.38
C ARG A 73 -7.55 21.03 -12.94
N SER A 74 -8.10 21.73 -11.97
CA SER A 74 -8.08 21.30 -10.57
C SER A 74 -9.13 20.23 -10.35
N HIS A 75 -8.74 19.12 -9.73
CA HIS A 75 -9.66 18.01 -9.48
C HIS A 75 -10.73 18.34 -8.43
N LEU A 76 -10.49 19.31 -7.53
CA LEU A 76 -11.42 19.63 -6.44
C LEU A 76 -12.71 20.30 -6.94
N PRO A 77 -12.66 21.40 -7.74
CA PRO A 77 -13.88 21.99 -8.28
C PRO A 77 -14.61 21.08 -9.27
N ILE A 78 -13.87 20.32 -10.09
CA ILE A 78 -14.45 19.35 -11.02
C ILE A 78 -15.24 18.30 -10.25
N ARG A 79 -14.64 17.73 -9.20
CA ARG A 79 -15.32 16.75 -8.35
C ARG A 79 -16.57 17.35 -7.70
N PHE A 80 -16.48 18.55 -7.13
CA PHE A 80 -17.63 19.21 -6.52
C PHE A 80 -18.77 19.40 -7.53
N TYR A 81 -18.46 19.89 -8.72
CA TYR A 81 -19.40 20.09 -9.81
C TYR A 81 -20.08 18.78 -10.25
N LEU A 82 -19.29 17.72 -10.42
CA LEU A 82 -19.82 16.41 -10.79
C LEU A 82 -20.71 15.82 -9.68
N ASP A 83 -20.25 15.83 -8.43
CA ASP A 83 -20.92 15.19 -7.30
C ASP A 83 -22.22 15.92 -6.88
N HIS A 84 -22.27 17.25 -6.97
CA HIS A 84 -23.37 18.04 -6.40
C HIS A 84 -24.34 18.62 -7.44
N LEU A 85 -23.94 18.72 -8.71
CA LEU A 85 -24.77 19.29 -9.77
C LEU A 85 -25.07 18.24 -10.84
N VAL A 86 -24.04 17.70 -11.50
CA VAL A 86 -24.23 16.85 -12.68
C VAL A 86 -24.79 15.48 -12.31
N PHE A 87 -24.17 14.75 -11.38
CA PHE A 87 -24.58 13.39 -11.06
C PHE A 87 -25.96 13.31 -10.43
N PRO A 88 -26.37 14.19 -9.49
CA PRO A 88 -27.73 14.16 -8.96
C PRO A 88 -28.80 14.31 -10.05
N GLU A 89 -28.60 15.20 -11.03
CA GLU A 89 -29.55 15.38 -12.13
C GLU A 89 -29.51 14.22 -13.13
N THR A 90 -28.31 13.75 -13.48
CA THR A 90 -28.12 12.79 -14.58
C THR A 90 -28.14 11.33 -14.15
N THR A 91 -27.98 11.02 -12.86
CA THR A 91 -27.87 9.63 -12.37
C THR A 91 -29.02 9.20 -11.44
N ALA A 92 -29.99 10.08 -11.16
CA ALA A 92 -31.11 9.77 -10.27
C ALA A 92 -31.95 8.57 -10.73
N HIS A 93 -32.21 8.44 -12.04
CA HIS A 93 -32.92 7.30 -12.62
C HIS A 93 -32.22 6.90 -13.92
N GLN A 94 -31.55 5.75 -13.90
CA GLN A 94 -30.88 5.18 -15.08
C GLN A 94 -31.26 3.70 -15.21
N ASN A 95 -31.45 3.25 -16.46
CA ASN A 95 -31.72 1.85 -16.76
C ASN A 95 -30.47 0.96 -16.57
N ALA A 96 -29.29 1.57 -16.39
CA ALA A 96 -28.04 0.90 -16.10
C ALA A 96 -27.39 1.56 -14.87
N LYS A 97 -26.83 0.74 -13.98
CA LYS A 97 -26.10 1.21 -12.80
C LYS A 97 -24.61 1.30 -13.13
N LEU A 98 -24.00 2.45 -12.84
CA LEU A 98 -22.55 2.56 -12.82
C LEU A 98 -22.03 1.81 -11.59
N SER A 99 -21.23 0.76 -11.82
CA SER A 99 -20.51 0.04 -10.78
C SER A 99 -19.04 -0.01 -11.17
N ALA A 100 -18.16 0.25 -10.22
CA ALA A 100 -16.73 0.01 -10.37
C ALA A 100 -16.33 -1.14 -9.44
N ASN A 101 -15.72 -2.17 -10.00
CA ASN A 101 -15.08 -3.24 -9.27
C ASN A 101 -13.55 -3.17 -9.45
N GLY A 102 -12.79 -3.86 -8.60
CA GLY A 102 -11.33 -3.87 -8.69
C GLY A 102 -10.78 -4.49 -9.99
N GLN A 103 -11.55 -5.32 -10.69
CA GLN A 103 -11.17 -5.86 -12.01
C GLN A 103 -11.31 -4.80 -13.11
N ASP A 104 -12.24 -3.85 -12.99
CA ASP A 104 -12.43 -2.75 -13.94
C ASP A 104 -11.22 -1.81 -13.96
N LEU A 105 -10.46 -1.72 -12.86
CA LEU A 105 -9.18 -1.02 -12.83
C LEU A 105 -8.18 -1.65 -13.82
N GLY A 106 -8.24 -2.96 -14.01
CA GLY A 106 -7.49 -3.69 -15.01
C GLY A 106 -8.18 -3.75 -16.39
N GLY A 107 -9.30 -3.04 -16.59
CA GLY A 107 -10.05 -3.05 -17.84
C GLY A 107 -9.38 -2.27 -18.97
N ALA A 108 -9.80 -2.54 -20.21
CA ALA A 108 -9.27 -1.89 -21.41
C ALA A 108 -9.58 -0.38 -21.50
N MET A 109 -10.55 0.10 -20.71
CA MET A 109 -10.92 1.52 -20.67
C MET A 109 -9.81 2.40 -20.06
N LEU A 110 -9.04 1.87 -19.10
CA LEU A 110 -7.99 2.62 -18.40
C LEU A 110 -6.58 2.35 -18.96
N PHE A 111 -6.30 1.11 -19.39
CA PHE A 111 -4.96 0.71 -19.82
C PHE A 111 -4.99 -0.05 -21.14
N SER A 112 -4.24 0.44 -22.13
CA SER A 112 -4.10 -0.16 -23.46
C SER A 112 -3.19 -1.40 -23.50
N ARG A 113 -2.25 -1.51 -22.56
CA ARG A 113 -1.41 -2.69 -22.32
C ARG A 113 -1.56 -3.16 -20.88
N ARG A 114 -1.75 -4.47 -20.71
CA ARG A 114 -2.03 -5.10 -19.42
C ARG A 114 -1.14 -6.33 -19.28
N ILE A 115 -0.46 -6.41 -18.14
CA ILE A 115 0.32 -7.59 -17.74
C ILE A 115 -0.17 -7.89 -16.32
N ALA A 116 -0.68 -9.10 -16.11
CA ALA A 116 -1.16 -9.56 -14.82
C ALA A 116 -0.51 -10.90 -14.49
N PHE A 117 -0.22 -11.10 -13.21
CA PHE A 117 0.25 -12.38 -12.66
C PHE A 117 -0.64 -12.70 -11.46
N SER A 118 -1.23 -13.89 -11.44
CA SER A 118 -1.99 -14.37 -10.30
C SER A 118 -1.12 -15.36 -9.51
N GLY A 119 -0.84 -15.03 -8.26
CA GLY A 119 -0.19 -15.94 -7.31
C GLY A 119 -1.17 -16.90 -6.62
N THR A 120 -2.47 -16.77 -6.89
CA THR A 120 -3.53 -17.62 -6.34
C THR A 120 -4.19 -18.44 -7.45
N PRO A 121 -4.63 -19.68 -7.19
CA PRO A 121 -5.32 -20.53 -8.17
C PRO A 121 -6.72 -19.99 -8.56
N SER A 122 -7.19 -18.93 -7.92
CA SER A 122 -8.42 -18.24 -8.30
C SER A 122 -8.22 -17.46 -9.61
N SER A 123 -9.01 -17.80 -10.63
CA SER A 123 -9.09 -17.05 -11.89
C SER A 123 -9.89 -15.77 -11.68
N LEU A 124 -9.29 -14.76 -11.06
CA LEU A 124 -9.89 -13.43 -10.88
C LEU A 124 -9.32 -12.42 -11.89
N LEU A 125 -9.19 -12.84 -13.15
CA LEU A 125 -8.82 -11.93 -14.24
C LEU A 125 -10.05 -11.16 -14.73
N PRO A 126 -9.90 -9.90 -15.16
CA PRO A 126 -10.94 -9.21 -15.93
C PRO A 126 -11.36 -10.08 -17.13
N LEU A 127 -12.66 -10.16 -17.41
CA LEU A 127 -13.21 -10.97 -18.52
C LEU A 127 -12.50 -10.71 -19.86
N GLU A 128 -12.09 -9.47 -20.10
CA GLU A 128 -11.41 -9.01 -21.31
C GLU A 128 -9.98 -9.57 -21.47
N MET A 129 -9.36 -10.09 -20.40
CA MET A 129 -8.03 -10.72 -20.43
C MET A 129 -8.08 -12.20 -20.81
N GLY A 130 -9.29 -12.78 -20.88
CA GLY A 130 -9.50 -14.18 -21.23
C GLY A 130 -9.16 -15.15 -20.09
N GLU A 131 -8.93 -16.40 -20.47
CA GLU A 131 -8.63 -17.48 -19.52
C GLU A 131 -7.26 -17.32 -18.88
N CYS A 132 -7.18 -17.60 -17.57
CA CYS A 132 -5.91 -17.68 -16.87
C CYS A 132 -5.18 -18.94 -17.34
N VAL A 133 -4.14 -18.77 -18.16
CA VAL A 133 -3.30 -19.88 -18.63
C VAL A 133 -2.13 -20.07 -17.69
N HIS A 134 -2.12 -21.20 -16.98
CA HIS A 134 -0.97 -21.61 -16.19
C HIS A 134 0.18 -22.01 -17.13
N GLN A 135 1.36 -21.46 -16.88
CA GLN A 135 2.55 -21.83 -17.64
C GLN A 135 2.95 -23.27 -17.31
N LEU A 136 3.10 -24.09 -18.35
CA LEU A 136 3.46 -25.49 -18.20
C LEU A 136 4.80 -25.64 -17.46
N GLY A 137 4.79 -26.45 -16.41
CA GLY A 137 5.98 -26.79 -15.64
C GLY A 137 6.30 -25.85 -14.49
N ASP A 138 5.53 -24.78 -14.25
CA ASP A 138 5.78 -23.89 -13.10
C ASP A 138 5.55 -24.59 -11.76
N ASP A 139 4.50 -25.40 -11.63
CA ASP A 139 4.28 -26.24 -10.44
C ASP A 139 5.42 -27.24 -10.25
N ALA A 140 5.92 -27.83 -11.34
CA ALA A 140 7.03 -28.78 -11.29
C ALA A 140 8.34 -28.09 -10.85
N LYS A 141 8.59 -26.84 -11.28
CA LYS A 141 9.72 -26.03 -10.80
C LYS A 141 9.58 -25.74 -9.31
N MET A 142 8.40 -25.32 -8.87
CA MET A 142 8.11 -25.04 -7.47
C MET A 142 8.32 -26.29 -6.60
N LEU A 143 7.76 -27.43 -6.97
CA LEU A 143 7.96 -28.70 -6.28
C LEU A 143 9.43 -29.13 -6.28
N ARG A 144 10.12 -29.01 -7.41
CA ARG A 144 11.56 -29.31 -7.50
C ARG A 144 12.37 -28.46 -6.51
N THR A 145 12.12 -27.16 -6.44
CA THR A 145 12.79 -26.27 -5.48
C THR A 145 12.43 -26.63 -4.03
N LEU A 146 11.15 -26.90 -3.74
CA LEU A 146 10.70 -27.24 -2.38
C LEU A 146 11.15 -28.62 -1.89
N THR A 147 11.53 -29.51 -2.80
CA THR A 147 12.02 -30.86 -2.50
C THR A 147 13.53 -31.01 -2.62
N ASP A 148 14.23 -29.98 -3.10
CA ASP A 148 15.69 -29.98 -3.23
C ASP A 148 16.35 -29.77 -1.84
N PRO A 149 17.08 -30.77 -1.30
CA PRO A 149 17.73 -30.66 0.00
C PRO A 149 18.85 -29.61 0.06
N ALA A 150 19.37 -29.16 -1.10
CA ALA A 150 20.34 -28.07 -1.15
C ALA A 150 19.68 -26.70 -0.93
N THR A 151 18.37 -26.60 -1.18
CA THR A 151 17.60 -25.35 -1.03
C THR A 151 16.74 -25.36 0.24
N VAL A 152 16.14 -26.51 0.60
CA VAL A 152 15.23 -26.65 1.73
C VAL A 152 15.81 -27.58 2.78
N THR A 153 15.96 -27.06 4.00
CA THR A 153 16.29 -27.83 5.19
C THR A 153 15.03 -28.11 6.02
N ARG A 154 14.99 -29.27 6.67
CA ARG A 154 13.89 -29.67 7.55
C ARG A 154 14.37 -29.72 8.99
N HIS A 155 13.66 -29.03 9.88
CA HIS A 155 13.88 -29.10 11.32
C HIS A 155 12.72 -29.87 11.98
N SER A 156 13.02 -30.99 12.63
CA SER A 156 12.01 -31.75 13.38
C SER A 156 11.78 -31.11 14.74
N LEU A 157 10.53 -30.82 15.09
CA LEU A 157 10.16 -30.33 16.42
C LEU A 157 10.04 -31.49 17.41
N PRO A 158 10.41 -31.31 18.69
CA PRO A 158 10.18 -32.31 19.74
C PRO A 158 8.67 -32.47 20.00
N ALA A 159 8.24 -33.58 20.59
CA ALA A 159 6.81 -33.82 20.87
C ALA A 159 6.19 -32.79 21.83
N SER A 160 7.01 -32.23 22.73
CA SER A 160 6.62 -31.22 23.71
C SER A 160 6.97 -29.79 23.26
N TRP A 161 6.83 -29.50 21.97
CA TRP A 161 7.12 -28.17 21.44
C TRP A 161 6.09 -27.14 21.90
N ASP A 162 6.51 -25.88 21.98
CA ASP A 162 5.66 -24.72 22.19
C ASP A 162 6.06 -23.58 21.23
N VAL A 163 5.25 -22.51 21.19
CA VAL A 163 5.51 -21.36 20.31
C VAL A 163 6.86 -20.69 20.61
N PRO A 164 7.23 -20.41 21.88
CA PRO A 164 8.56 -19.87 22.20
C PRO A 164 9.72 -20.74 21.69
N TYR A 165 9.60 -22.06 21.73
CA TYR A 165 10.60 -22.96 21.17
C TYR A 165 10.75 -22.76 19.66
N ILE A 166 9.65 -22.64 18.92
CA ILE A 166 9.68 -22.38 17.47
C ILE A 166 10.36 -21.05 17.17
N LEU A 167 10.05 -19.97 17.91
CA LEU A 167 10.65 -18.66 17.71
C LEU A 167 12.16 -18.66 17.99
N LYS A 168 12.60 -19.34 19.05
CA LYS A 168 14.03 -19.53 19.35
C LYS A 168 14.74 -20.34 18.28
N ALA A 169 14.12 -21.41 17.80
CA ALA A 169 14.66 -22.19 16.70
C ALA A 169 14.78 -21.30 15.46
N ALA A 170 13.73 -20.58 15.05
CA ALA A 170 13.73 -19.73 13.86
C ALA A 170 14.76 -18.59 13.91
N ALA A 171 14.99 -18.00 15.09
CA ALA A 171 15.95 -16.92 15.28
C ALA A 171 17.41 -17.39 15.35
N ALA A 172 17.66 -18.70 15.47
CA ALA A 172 19.01 -19.23 15.61
C ALA A 172 19.90 -18.83 14.42
N ALA A 173 21.05 -18.23 14.72
CA ALA A 173 21.96 -17.66 13.73
C ALA A 173 22.40 -18.66 12.64
N GLU A 174 22.47 -19.95 12.99
CA GLU A 174 22.86 -21.06 12.12
C GLU A 174 21.90 -21.29 10.95
N LEU A 175 20.62 -20.91 11.09
CA LEU A 175 19.63 -21.06 10.02
C LEU A 175 19.75 -19.99 8.94
N GLY A 176 20.39 -18.85 9.22
CA GLY A 176 20.53 -17.78 8.23
C GLY A 176 19.19 -17.22 7.71
N ALA A 177 18.09 -17.47 8.41
CA ALA A 177 16.76 -17.10 7.95
C ALA A 177 16.54 -15.60 8.12
N HIS A 178 16.08 -14.95 7.04
CA HIS A 178 15.70 -13.53 7.03
C HIS A 178 14.19 -13.35 7.08
N ALA A 179 13.43 -14.43 6.94
CA ALA A 179 11.98 -14.39 6.99
C ALA A 179 11.41 -15.57 7.75
N LEU A 180 10.40 -15.29 8.57
CA LEU A 180 9.54 -16.30 9.19
C LEU A 180 8.16 -16.17 8.56
N ILE A 181 7.63 -17.29 8.05
CA ILE A 181 6.31 -17.40 7.44
C ILE A 181 5.60 -18.61 8.07
N ASP A 182 4.57 -18.37 8.88
CA ASP A 182 3.77 -19.44 9.46
C ASP A 182 2.59 -19.83 8.54
N CYS A 183 2.88 -20.72 7.58
CA CYS A 183 1.85 -21.29 6.72
C CYS A 183 1.04 -22.41 7.41
N GLY A 184 1.56 -22.96 8.51
CA GLY A 184 0.99 -24.15 9.18
C GLY A 184 0.07 -23.80 10.34
N ALA A 185 -0.10 -22.52 10.67
CA ALA A 185 -0.74 -22.04 11.89
C ALA A 185 -0.14 -22.72 13.14
N LEU A 186 1.19 -22.83 13.19
CA LEU A 186 1.92 -23.37 14.35
C LEU A 186 2.07 -22.32 15.47
N ILE A 187 2.12 -21.03 15.11
CA ILE A 187 2.27 -19.88 16.00
C ILE A 187 0.87 -19.35 16.30
N THR A 188 0.12 -20.07 17.12
CA THR A 188 -1.23 -19.66 17.54
C THR A 188 -1.22 -18.92 18.87
N GLY A 189 -2.18 -18.02 19.07
CA GLY A 189 -2.34 -17.29 20.34
C GLY A 189 -1.38 -16.11 20.51
N MET A 190 -0.64 -15.75 19.46
CA MET A 190 0.18 -14.55 19.39
C MET A 190 -0.19 -13.74 18.14
N SER A 191 -0.24 -12.43 18.28
CA SER A 191 -0.32 -11.48 17.18
C SER A 191 1.04 -11.31 16.50
N ASN A 192 1.06 -10.80 15.26
CA ASN A 192 2.31 -10.51 14.56
C ASN A 192 3.21 -9.52 15.33
N LEU A 193 2.62 -8.61 16.09
CA LEU A 193 3.36 -7.69 16.98
C LEU A 193 4.03 -8.45 18.13
N GLU A 194 3.32 -9.35 18.80
CA GLU A 194 3.87 -10.14 19.90
C GLU A 194 4.98 -11.09 19.41
N VAL A 195 4.80 -11.68 18.22
CA VAL A 195 5.84 -12.49 17.57
C VAL A 195 7.07 -11.63 17.24
N ALA A 196 6.87 -10.44 16.67
CA ALA A 196 7.95 -9.52 16.35
C ALA A 196 8.73 -9.11 17.60
N ALA A 197 8.03 -8.72 18.67
CA ALA A 197 8.63 -8.34 19.94
C ALA A 197 9.44 -9.50 20.56
N ALA A 198 8.90 -10.73 20.52
CA ALA A 198 9.61 -11.90 21.01
C ALA A 198 10.86 -12.23 20.17
N LEU A 199 10.81 -12.01 18.85
CA LEU A 199 11.95 -12.23 17.97
C LEU A 199 13.05 -11.20 18.14
N VAL A 200 12.73 -9.93 18.41
CA VAL A 200 13.71 -8.85 18.66
C VAL A 200 14.69 -9.24 19.79
N GLU A 201 14.17 -9.82 20.87
CA GLU A 201 14.97 -10.31 22.01
C GLU A 201 15.89 -11.51 21.67
N LEU A 202 15.63 -12.18 20.54
CA LEU A 202 16.33 -13.39 20.09
C LEU A 202 17.19 -13.16 18.86
N LEU A 203 17.22 -11.92 18.34
CA LEU A 203 17.91 -11.62 17.08
C LEU A 203 19.42 -11.88 17.18
N PRO A 204 20.03 -12.45 16.13
CA PRO A 204 21.47 -12.51 16.06
C PRO A 204 22.05 -11.09 15.88
N PRO A 205 23.29 -10.81 16.32
CA PRO A 205 23.88 -9.46 16.28
C PRO A 205 23.95 -8.78 14.91
N ARG A 206 23.74 -9.52 13.82
CA ARG A 206 23.72 -9.04 12.44
C ARG A 206 22.37 -8.44 12.02
N VAL A 207 21.29 -8.70 12.75
CA VAL A 207 19.95 -8.22 12.44
C VAL A 207 19.57 -7.12 13.43
N GLU A 208 19.09 -5.99 12.90
CA GLU A 208 18.83 -4.78 13.71
C GLU A 208 17.39 -4.67 14.19
N GLY A 209 16.48 -5.40 13.56
CA GLY A 209 15.07 -5.29 13.87
C GLY A 209 14.22 -6.28 13.09
N VAL A 210 12.93 -6.26 13.41
CA VAL A 210 11.92 -7.15 12.86
C VAL A 210 10.85 -6.32 12.17
N ALA A 211 10.73 -6.47 10.84
CA ALA A 211 9.55 -5.97 10.14
C ALA A 211 8.41 -6.98 10.24
N TYR A 212 7.20 -6.53 10.53
CA TYR A 212 5.99 -7.37 10.57
C TYR A 212 4.81 -6.69 9.88
N LEU A 213 3.77 -7.45 9.54
CA LEU A 213 2.51 -6.93 9.01
C LEU A 213 1.46 -6.81 10.12
N GLU A 214 0.94 -5.62 10.33
CA GLU A 214 -0.15 -5.35 11.27
C GLU A 214 -1.51 -5.78 10.71
N GLN A 215 -2.51 -5.91 11.59
CA GLN A 215 -3.89 -6.12 11.18
C GLN A 215 -4.34 -4.94 10.28
N GLY A 216 -4.61 -5.23 9.00
CA GLY A 216 -4.84 -4.20 7.97
C GLY A 216 -3.77 -4.16 6.87
N GLY A 217 -2.70 -4.94 7.00
CA GLY A 217 -1.69 -5.13 5.94
C GLY A 217 -0.58 -4.06 5.93
N HIS A 218 -0.57 -3.16 6.90
CA HIS A 218 0.49 -2.17 7.03
C HIS A 218 1.78 -2.80 7.58
N LYS A 219 2.91 -2.49 6.94
CA LYS A 219 4.23 -2.87 7.43
C LYS A 219 4.61 -1.99 8.63
N LYS A 220 5.10 -2.63 9.69
CA LYS A 220 5.70 -2.03 10.89
C LYS A 220 7.10 -2.60 11.09
N ILE A 221 7.93 -1.93 11.89
CA ILE A 221 9.29 -2.36 12.23
C ILE A 221 9.48 -2.15 13.74
N LEU A 222 10.03 -3.16 14.41
CA LEU A 222 10.55 -3.09 15.77
C LEU A 222 12.08 -3.18 15.75
#